data_AF-A0A9D4PHR2-F1
#
_entry.id   AF-A0A9D4PHR2-F1
#
_cell.length_a   1.000
_cell.length_b   1.000
_cell.length_c   1.000
_cell.angle_alpha   90.00
_cell.angle_beta   90.00
_cell.angle_gamma   90.00
#
_symmetry.space_group_name_H-M   'P 1'
#
loop_
_entity.id
_entity.type
_entity.pdbx_description
1 polymer ?
#
loop_
_entity_poly.entity_id
_entity_poly.type
_entity_poly.pdbx_seq_one_letter_code
_entity_poly.pdbx_strand_id
1 'polypeptide(L)'
;MPRQRTEKTDDQIAAEKRRRADARRLKRTQETFEQRAQWLAKDRESKRARKQQATDQLRDARIVSDREAKRAYRAAEETPEARAERVTKERLAQRKRREAETPEDGSKGVQKTVKPSEPALRQRKRQKRMRREPPNTGRPSKPHK
;
A
#
# COMPACT_ATOMS: atom_id res chain seq x y z
N MET A 1 -34.53 -32.57 33.39
CA MET A 1 -33.28 -33.31 33.13
C MET A 1 -32.32 -32.44 32.32
N PRO A 2 -31.26 -31.86 32.91
CA PRO A 2 -30.28 -31.08 32.16
C PRO A 2 -29.39 -32.01 31.32
N ARG A 3 -29.21 -31.69 30.03
CA ARG A 3 -28.26 -32.41 29.15
C ARG A 3 -26.83 -32.03 29.53
N GLN A 4 -26.03 -33.00 29.94
CA GLN A 4 -24.60 -32.80 30.17
C GLN A 4 -23.92 -32.44 28.84
N ARG A 5 -23.27 -31.27 28.79
CA ARG A 5 -22.39 -30.92 27.67
C ARG A 5 -21.09 -31.67 27.86
N THR A 6 -20.78 -32.61 26.98
CA THR A 6 -19.47 -33.24 26.94
C THR A 6 -18.47 -32.25 26.36
N GLU A 7 -17.41 -31.98 27.11
CA GLU A 7 -16.29 -31.17 26.64
C GLU A 7 -15.52 -31.96 25.58
N LYS A 8 -15.37 -31.36 24.40
CA LYS A 8 -14.57 -31.96 23.31
C LYS A 8 -13.10 -31.75 23.62
N THR A 9 -12.28 -32.74 23.34
CA THR A 9 -10.82 -32.59 23.42
C THR A 9 -10.32 -31.68 22.29
N ASP A 10 -9.14 -31.07 22.48
CA ASP A 10 -8.54 -30.21 21.45
C ASP A 10 -8.34 -30.93 20.11
N ASP A 11 -8.00 -32.22 20.15
CA ASP A 11 -7.86 -33.06 18.97
C ASP A 11 -9.20 -33.25 18.22
N GLN A 12 -10.29 -33.42 18.95
CA GLN A 12 -11.64 -33.51 18.36
C GLN A 12 -12.05 -32.17 17.74
N ILE A 13 -11.71 -31.05 18.38
CA ILE A 13 -11.95 -29.71 17.85
C ILE A 13 -11.13 -29.48 16.57
N ALA A 14 -9.87 -29.89 16.56
CA ALA A 14 -8.99 -29.77 15.40
C ALA A 14 -9.49 -30.65 14.23
N ALA A 15 -9.87 -31.90 14.50
CA ALA A 15 -10.42 -32.82 13.51
C ALA A 15 -11.72 -32.28 12.90
N GLU A 16 -12.62 -31.73 13.73
CA GLU A 16 -13.85 -31.13 13.25
C GLU A 16 -13.59 -29.89 12.39
N LYS A 17 -12.63 -29.04 12.77
CA LYS A 17 -12.20 -27.89 11.95
C LYS A 17 -11.68 -28.32 10.58
N ARG A 18 -10.84 -29.36 10.54
CA ARG A 18 -10.32 -29.95 9.28
C ARG A 18 -11.46 -30.47 8.41
N ARG A 19 -12.35 -31.31 8.96
CA ARG A 19 -13.52 -31.84 8.26
C ARG A 19 -14.40 -30.73 7.67
N ARG A 20 -14.64 -29.65 8.44
CA ARG A 20 -15.41 -28.49 7.95
C ARG A 20 -14.69 -27.75 6.83
N ALA A 21 -13.36 -27.61 6.91
CA ALA A 21 -12.56 -26.98 5.85
C ALA A 21 -12.60 -27.81 4.57
N ASP A 22 -12.46 -29.13 4.66
CA ASP A 22 -12.51 -30.03 3.52
C ASP A 22 -13.91 -30.08 2.88
N ALA A 23 -14.97 -30.11 3.69
CA ALA A 23 -16.34 -30.00 3.19
C ALA A 23 -16.58 -28.67 2.43
N ARG A 24 -16.00 -27.57 2.89
CA ARG A 24 -16.07 -26.27 2.18
C ARG A 24 -15.26 -26.30 0.88
N ARG A 25 -14.11 -26.95 0.86
CA ARG A 25 -13.28 -27.12 -0.35
C ARG A 25 -14.04 -27.95 -1.39
N LEU A 26 -14.61 -29.07 -0.99
CA LEU A 26 -15.39 -29.95 -1.87
C LEU A 26 -16.62 -29.25 -2.45
N LYS A 27 -17.34 -28.47 -1.63
CA LYS A 27 -18.46 -27.64 -2.12
C LYS A 27 -18.01 -26.66 -3.20
N ARG A 28 -16.90 -25.94 -2.99
CA ARG A 28 -16.37 -24.99 -3.98
C ARG A 28 -15.96 -25.65 -5.29
N THR A 29 -15.49 -26.90 -5.26
CA THR A 29 -15.14 -27.64 -6.49
C THR A 29 -16.37 -28.16 -7.23
N GLN A 30 -17.50 -28.33 -6.54
CA GLN A 30 -18.76 -28.79 -7.11
C GLN A 30 -19.71 -27.62 -7.49
N GLU A 31 -19.36 -26.38 -7.11
CA GLU A 31 -20.13 -25.19 -7.45
C GLU A 31 -20.16 -24.97 -8.95
N THR A 32 -21.36 -24.72 -9.49
CA THR A 32 -21.52 -24.30 -10.88
C THR A 32 -21.00 -22.86 -11.06
N PHE A 33 -20.73 -22.47 -12.30
CA PHE A 33 -20.33 -21.10 -12.62
C PHE A 33 -21.36 -20.07 -12.14
N GLU A 34 -22.65 -20.35 -12.31
CA GLU A 34 -23.74 -19.46 -11.89
C GLU A 34 -23.81 -19.33 -10.37
N GLN A 35 -23.70 -20.43 -9.64
CA GLN A 35 -23.68 -20.42 -8.18
C GLN A 35 -22.50 -19.61 -7.65
N ARG A 36 -21.32 -19.78 -8.26
CA ARG A 36 -20.13 -18.99 -7.94
C ARG A 36 -20.32 -17.51 -8.25
N ALA A 37 -20.93 -17.17 -9.39
CA ALA A 37 -21.22 -15.80 -9.78
C ALA A 37 -22.18 -15.12 -8.80
N GLN A 38 -23.24 -15.81 -8.38
CA GLN A 38 -24.20 -15.32 -7.38
C GLN A 38 -23.52 -15.10 -6.03
N TRP A 39 -22.67 -16.04 -5.58
CA TRP A 39 -21.93 -15.88 -4.33
C TRP A 39 -20.96 -14.69 -4.38
N LEU A 40 -20.24 -14.53 -5.49
CA LEU A 40 -19.34 -13.38 -5.71
C LEU A 40 -20.11 -12.05 -5.78
N ALA A 41 -21.30 -12.04 -6.37
CA ALA A 41 -22.15 -10.85 -6.41
C ALA A 41 -22.58 -10.43 -5.00
N LYS A 42 -23.07 -11.38 -4.19
CA LYS A 42 -23.45 -11.15 -2.79
C LYS A 42 -22.26 -10.72 -1.93
N ASP A 43 -21.09 -11.34 -2.12
CA ASP A 43 -19.87 -10.94 -1.41
C ASP A 43 -19.44 -9.51 -1.77
N ARG A 44 -19.49 -9.14 -3.06
CA ARG A 44 -19.19 -7.78 -3.51
C ARG A 44 -20.18 -6.77 -2.96
N GLU A 45 -21.47 -7.08 -2.96
CA GLU A 45 -22.52 -6.23 -2.40
C GLU A 45 -22.32 -6.02 -0.91
N SER A 46 -22.12 -7.09 -0.13
CA SER A 46 -21.85 -7.00 1.30
C SER A 46 -20.61 -6.15 1.59
N LYS A 47 -19.53 -6.34 0.81
CA LYS A 47 -18.32 -5.51 0.93
C LYS A 47 -18.58 -4.04 0.60
N ARG A 48 -19.43 -3.74 -0.39
CA ARG A 48 -19.81 -2.35 -0.72
C ARG A 48 -20.61 -1.73 0.42
N ALA A 49 -21.61 -2.42 0.94
CA ALA A 49 -22.43 -1.95 2.07
C ALA A 49 -21.56 -1.66 3.31
N ARG A 50 -20.65 -2.57 3.68
CA ARG A 50 -19.70 -2.35 4.78
C ARG A 50 -18.79 -1.14 4.56
N LYS A 51 -18.37 -0.88 3.32
CA LYS A 51 -17.55 0.30 2.99
C LYS A 51 -18.33 1.60 3.08
N GLN A 52 -19.61 1.58 2.72
CA GLN A 52 -20.49 2.76 2.79
C GLN A 52 -20.83 3.11 4.24
N GLN A 53 -21.00 2.11 5.09
CA GLN A 53 -21.30 2.28 6.52
C GLN A 53 -20.05 2.49 7.40
N ALA A 54 -18.85 2.41 6.83
CA ALA A 54 -17.62 2.57 7.60
C ALA A 54 -17.45 4.02 8.06
N THR A 55 -17.16 4.19 9.35
CA THR A 55 -16.75 5.48 9.92
C THR A 55 -15.39 5.90 9.34
N ASP A 56 -15.10 7.20 9.39
CA ASP A 56 -13.83 7.72 8.87
C ASP A 56 -12.61 7.12 9.58
N GLN A 57 -12.70 6.88 10.89
CA GLN A 57 -11.64 6.20 11.65
C GLN A 57 -11.36 4.77 11.15
N LEU A 58 -12.42 4.00 10.88
CA LEU A 58 -12.28 2.64 10.33
C LEU A 58 -11.76 2.66 8.89
N ARG A 59 -12.12 3.68 8.12
CA ARG A 59 -11.62 3.90 6.76
C ARG A 59 -10.12 4.21 6.79
N ASP A 60 -9.68 5.10 7.66
CA ASP A 60 -8.28 5.51 7.78
C ASP A 60 -7.41 4.37 8.31
N ALA A 61 -7.86 3.66 9.34
CA ALA A 61 -7.18 2.47 9.85
C ALA A 61 -6.98 1.42 8.75
N ARG A 62 -8.01 1.20 7.90
CA ARG A 62 -7.89 0.29 6.75
C ARG A 62 -6.87 0.80 5.74
N ILE A 63 -6.87 2.10 5.41
CA ILE A 63 -5.92 2.68 4.45
C ILE A 63 -4.48 2.55 4.96
N VAL A 64 -4.24 2.80 6.24
CA VAL A 64 -2.92 2.65 6.87
C VAL A 64 -2.47 1.19 6.81
N SER A 65 -3.33 0.25 7.24
CA SER A 65 -3.02 -1.18 7.19
C SER A 65 -2.74 -1.67 5.76
N ASP A 66 -3.54 -1.25 4.77
CA ASP A 66 -3.32 -1.59 3.36
C ASP A 66 -1.98 -1.05 2.82
N ARG A 67 -1.57 0.15 3.27
CA ARG A 67 -0.28 0.76 2.88
C ARG A 67 0.88 0.02 3.53
N GLU A 68 0.76 -0.32 4.80
CA GLU A 68 1.77 -1.05 5.55
C GLU A 68 1.98 -2.45 4.99
N ALA A 69 0.92 -3.20 4.73
CA ALA A 69 0.99 -4.53 4.12
C ALA A 69 1.71 -4.48 2.76
N LYS A 70 1.37 -3.49 1.92
CA LYS A 70 2.06 -3.30 0.63
C LYS A 70 3.53 -2.94 0.79
N ARG A 71 3.86 -2.09 1.77
CA ARG A 71 5.25 -1.68 2.03
C ARG A 71 6.06 -2.87 2.55
N ALA A 72 5.49 -3.65 3.47
CA ALA A 72 6.10 -4.85 4.02
C ALA A 72 6.40 -5.87 2.91
N TYR A 73 5.41 -6.18 2.07
CA TYR A 73 5.59 -7.08 0.92
C TYR A 73 6.73 -6.61 0.00
N ARG A 74 6.77 -5.31 -0.34
CA ARG A 74 7.82 -4.76 -1.20
C ARG A 74 9.21 -4.80 -0.58
N ALA A 75 9.30 -4.66 0.74
CA ALA A 75 10.57 -4.65 1.45
C ALA A 75 11.11 -6.07 1.69
N ALA A 76 10.23 -7.04 1.92
CA ALA A 76 10.61 -8.38 2.37
C ALA A 76 10.52 -9.47 1.28
N GLU A 77 9.58 -9.36 0.34
CA GLU A 77 9.17 -10.48 -0.53
C GLU A 77 9.20 -10.15 -2.03
N GLU A 78 9.32 -8.88 -2.43
CA GLU A 78 9.32 -8.51 -3.86
C GLU A 78 10.63 -8.91 -4.55
N THR A 79 10.53 -9.89 -5.45
CA THR A 79 11.66 -10.30 -6.29
C THR A 79 12.01 -9.22 -7.33
N PRO A 80 13.26 -9.16 -7.82
CA PRO A 80 13.64 -8.20 -8.84
C PRO A 80 12.81 -8.31 -10.12
N GLU A 81 12.42 -9.53 -10.52
CA GLU A 81 11.55 -9.78 -11.67
C GLU A 81 10.13 -9.24 -11.44
N ALA A 82 9.54 -9.54 -10.28
CA ALA A 82 8.22 -9.01 -9.90
C ALA A 82 8.22 -7.46 -9.85
N ARG A 83 9.32 -6.86 -9.38
CA ARG A 83 9.51 -5.41 -9.39
C ARG A 83 9.56 -4.86 -10.81
N ALA A 84 10.31 -5.50 -11.72
CA ALA A 84 10.41 -5.08 -13.11
C ALA A 84 9.05 -5.12 -13.80
N GLU A 85 8.30 -6.22 -13.65
CA GLU A 85 6.93 -6.32 -14.18
C GLU A 85 5.98 -5.26 -13.61
N ARG A 86 6.05 -4.99 -12.31
CA ARG A 86 5.21 -3.97 -11.69
C ARG A 86 5.49 -2.59 -12.29
N VAL A 87 6.77 -2.24 -12.45
CA VAL A 87 7.19 -0.96 -13.01
C VAL A 87 6.78 -0.82 -14.48
N THR A 88 6.90 -1.89 -15.28
CA THR A 88 6.45 -1.86 -16.69
C THR A 88 4.93 -1.71 -16.79
N LYS A 89 4.16 -2.47 -16.00
CA LYS A 89 2.69 -2.34 -15.91
C LYS A 89 2.28 -0.92 -15.49
N GLU A 90 2.97 -0.33 -14.51
CA GLU A 90 2.71 1.04 -14.05
C GLU A 90 2.99 2.08 -15.14
N ARG A 91 4.11 1.97 -15.86
CA ARG A 91 4.44 2.86 -16.99
C ARG A 91 3.42 2.76 -18.12
N LEU A 92 2.99 1.53 -18.46
CA LEU A 92 1.96 1.32 -19.48
C LEU A 92 0.61 1.90 -19.07
N ALA A 93 0.22 1.75 -17.80
CA ALA A 93 -1.01 2.36 -17.28
C ALA A 93 -0.96 3.88 -17.32
N GLN A 94 0.17 4.50 -16.94
CA GLN A 94 0.37 5.95 -17.04
C GLN A 94 0.30 6.43 -18.49
N ARG A 95 0.91 5.69 -19.42
CA ARG A 95 0.85 6.00 -20.86
C ARG A 95 -0.59 5.99 -21.37
N LYS A 96 -1.34 4.91 -21.11
CA LYS A 96 -2.75 4.80 -21.49
C LYS A 96 -3.61 5.93 -20.90
N ARG A 97 -3.33 6.31 -19.65
CA ARG A 97 -4.03 7.42 -18.99
C ARG A 97 -3.78 8.75 -19.69
N ARG A 98 -2.53 9.04 -20.08
CA ARG A 98 -2.17 10.27 -20.82
C ARG A 98 -2.76 10.29 -22.22
N GLU A 99 -2.81 9.15 -22.89
CA GLU A 99 -3.43 9.01 -24.22
C GLU A 99 -4.95 9.21 -24.18
N ALA A 100 -5.59 8.87 -23.06
CA ALA A 100 -7.03 9.05 -22.83
C ALA A 100 -7.40 10.39 -22.17
N GLU A 101 -6.43 11.26 -21.89
CA GLU A 101 -6.65 12.55 -21.23
C GLU A 101 -7.19 13.57 -22.24
N THR A 102 -8.36 14.14 -21.96
CA THR A 102 -8.95 15.22 -22.77
C THR A 102 -8.26 16.57 -22.48
N PRO A 103 -8.24 17.53 -23.41
CA PRO A 103 -7.51 18.79 -23.26
C PRO A 103 -7.89 19.62 -22.00
N GLU A 104 -9.11 19.47 -21.49
CA GLU A 104 -9.59 20.09 -20.24
C GLU A 104 -8.81 19.60 -19.00
N ASP A 105 -8.44 18.32 -18.95
CA ASP A 105 -7.74 17.70 -17.81
C ASP A 105 -6.26 18.12 -17.72
N GLY A 106 -5.64 18.44 -18.87
CA GLY A 106 -4.23 18.89 -18.95
C GLY A 106 -3.95 20.26 -18.29
N SER A 107 -4.99 21.08 -18.08
CA SER A 107 -4.87 22.40 -17.45
C SER A 107 -4.54 22.34 -15.95
N LYS A 108 -4.92 21.24 -15.26
CA LYS A 108 -4.69 21.06 -13.81
C LYS A 108 -3.33 20.44 -13.49
N GLY A 109 -2.66 19.83 -14.47
CA GLY A 109 -1.36 19.17 -14.32
C GLY A 109 -0.16 20.08 -14.62
N VAL A 110 -0.35 21.19 -15.34
CA VAL A 110 0.71 22.14 -15.69
C VAL A 110 0.62 23.38 -14.79
N GLN A 111 0.69 23.20 -13.47
CA GLN A 111 1.33 24.24 -12.68
C GLN A 111 2.80 24.21 -13.06
N LYS A 112 3.15 25.08 -14.02
CA LYS A 112 4.50 25.37 -14.47
C LYS A 112 5.43 25.30 -13.27
N THR A 113 6.24 24.25 -13.18
CA THR A 113 7.50 24.37 -12.46
C THR A 113 8.30 25.40 -13.24
N VAL A 114 8.08 26.67 -12.90
CA VAL A 114 8.94 27.77 -13.32
C VAL A 114 10.31 27.32 -12.84
N LYS A 115 11.18 26.91 -13.78
CA LYS A 115 12.59 26.70 -13.47
C LYS A 115 13.01 27.97 -12.73
N PRO A 116 13.47 27.90 -11.46
CA PRO A 116 13.84 29.09 -10.74
C PRO A 116 14.79 29.88 -11.63
N SER A 117 14.49 31.14 -11.87
CA SER A 117 15.31 31.97 -12.72
C SER A 117 16.76 31.90 -12.24
N GLU A 118 17.71 32.01 -13.17
CA GLU A 118 19.15 31.95 -12.88
C GLU A 118 19.60 32.75 -11.62
N PRO A 119 19.04 33.94 -11.30
CA PRO A 119 19.35 34.63 -10.04
C PRO A 119 18.93 33.86 -8.78
N ALA A 120 17.80 33.15 -8.79
CA ALA A 120 17.33 32.36 -7.65
C ALA A 120 18.22 31.13 -7.38
N LEU A 121 18.75 30.51 -8.44
CA LEU A 121 19.75 29.45 -8.32
C LEU A 121 21.09 29.97 -7.74
N ARG A 122 21.51 31.17 -8.13
CA ARG A 122 22.72 31.82 -7.57
C ARG A 122 22.56 32.14 -6.09
N GLN A 123 21.41 32.65 -5.66
CA GLN A 123 21.16 32.93 -4.24
C GLN A 123 21.17 31.66 -3.37
N ARG A 124 20.55 30.55 -3.82
CA ARG A 124 20.61 29.27 -3.10
C ARG A 124 22.03 28.72 -2.99
N LYS A 125 22.85 28.83 -4.05
CA LYS A 125 24.26 28.41 -3.99
C LYS A 125 25.06 29.26 -3.01
N ARG A 126 24.80 30.57 -2.95
CA ARG A 126 25.46 31.50 -2.02
C ARG A 126 25.09 31.21 -0.57
N GLN A 127 23.80 31.01 -0.27
CA GLN A 127 23.35 30.59 1.07
C GLN A 127 23.92 29.23 1.50
N LYS A 128 24.07 28.28 0.56
CA LYS A 128 24.66 26.97 0.85
C LYS A 128 26.17 27.03 1.10
N ARG A 129 26.88 28.01 0.52
CA ARG A 129 28.29 28.30 0.83
C ARG A 129 28.45 28.91 2.22
N MET A 130 27.61 29.89 2.58
CA MET A 130 27.62 30.50 3.93
C MET A 130 27.33 29.49 5.05
N ARG A 131 26.55 28.43 4.77
CA ARG A 131 26.27 27.35 5.73
C ARG A 131 27.36 26.28 5.83
N ARG A 132 28.36 26.30 4.94
CA ARG A 132 29.44 25.29 4.89
C ARG A 132 30.78 25.77 5.43
N GLU A 133 30.87 27.04 5.83
CA GLU A 133 32.02 27.49 6.61
C GLU A 133 31.77 27.10 8.06
N PRO A 134 32.53 26.15 8.65
CA PRO A 134 32.50 25.99 10.09
C PRO A 134 33.02 27.29 10.72
N PRO A 135 32.50 27.71 11.89
CA PRO A 135 33.11 28.80 12.63
C PRO A 135 34.58 28.46 12.83
N ASN A 136 35.45 29.40 12.47
CA ASN A 136 36.89 29.37 12.67
C ASN A 136 37.16 29.08 14.15
N THR A 137 37.36 27.81 14.50
CA THR A 137 37.77 27.41 15.84
C THR A 137 39.26 27.68 15.91
N GLY A 138 39.59 28.83 16.50
CA GLY A 138 40.96 29.27 16.74
C GLY A 138 41.78 28.13 17.32
N ARG A 139 42.73 27.65 16.53
CA ARG A 139 43.71 26.63 16.90
C ARG A 139 44.73 27.31 17.82
N PRO A 140 44.82 26.99 19.12
CA PRO A 140 45.87 27.57 19.95
C PRO A 140 47.22 26.98 19.52
N SER A 141 48.20 27.86 19.28
CA SER A 141 49.58 27.46 19.08
C SER A 141 50.11 26.85 20.38
N LYS A 142 50.77 25.70 20.27
CA LYS A 142 51.50 25.11 21.39
C LYS A 142 52.77 25.94 21.62
N PRO A 143 53.10 26.36 22.85
CA PRO A 143 54.43 26.90 23.12
C PRO A 143 55.44 25.74 23.14
N HIS A 144 56.54 25.94 22.43
CA HIS A 144 57.74 25.11 22.57
C HIS A 144 58.38 25.40 23.93
N LYS A 145 58.62 24.34 24.70
CA LYS A 145 59.71 24.24 25.67
C LYS A 145 60.33 22.87 25.50
#